data_AF-A0A815ZJ97-F1
#
_entry.id   AF-A0A815ZJ97-F1
#
_cell.length_a   1.000
_cell.length_b   1.000
_cell.length_c   1.000
_cell.angle_alpha   90.00
_cell.angle_beta   90.00
_cell.angle_gamma   90.00
#
_symmetry.space_group_name_H-M   'P 1'
#
loop_
_entity.id
_entity.type
_entity.pdbx_description
1 polymer ?
#
loop_
_entity_poly.entity_id
_entity_poly.type
_entity_poly.pdbx_seq_one_letter_code
_entity_poly.pdbx_strand_id
1 'polypeptide(L)'
;TRCIHPTAIANNFKDCNDGMDETSFMRWLCILNYSDECRSFRNESRRFNFTFEQLCNGFTEISSDLEGNTDETDCRSDEWNCLNFHTKCNHIWNCPNGEDELGCGKPNLGSRHCNKTTHFCLDIQNGLPICLPLSKANDGIINCIGSIDERSFCRSKYPYDYVLRYRCLNSNVCISLFQICDCHQDCPLNDDETIACRWMNNGQT
;
A
#
# COMPACT_ATOMS: atom_id res chain seq x y z
N THR A 1 -14.62 7.10 22.69
CA THR A 1 -13.70 6.14 22.03
C THR A 1 -12.44 6.09 22.86
N ARG A 2 -12.04 4.90 23.31
CA ARG A 2 -10.84 4.72 24.15
C ARG A 2 -9.72 4.29 23.19
N CYS A 3 -8.60 5.00 23.19
CA CYS A 3 -7.47 4.74 22.30
C CYS A 3 -6.67 3.56 22.86
N ILE A 4 -6.15 2.70 21.98
CA ILE A 4 -5.34 1.53 22.35
C ILE A 4 -3.95 1.63 21.74
N HIS A 5 -2.97 1.03 22.42
CA HIS A 5 -1.59 1.02 21.97
C HIS A 5 -1.39 0.03 20.79
N PRO A 6 -0.47 0.23 19.84
CA PRO A 6 -0.30 -0.68 18.68
C PRO A 6 -0.03 -2.14 19.05
N THR A 7 0.60 -2.40 20.22
CA THR A 7 0.78 -3.76 20.77
C THR A 7 -0.52 -4.44 21.19
N ALA A 8 -1.62 -3.69 21.20
CA ALA A 8 -2.95 -4.17 21.48
C ALA A 8 -3.70 -4.64 20.22
N ILE A 9 -3.08 -4.54 19.04
CA ILE A 9 -3.67 -5.01 17.77
C ILE A 9 -3.30 -6.48 17.54
N ALA A 10 -4.29 -7.30 17.22
CA ALA A 10 -4.16 -8.74 16.93
C ALA A 10 -3.47 -9.54 18.06
N ASN A 11 -3.59 -9.09 19.31
CA ASN A 11 -3.04 -9.72 20.51
C ASN A 11 -4.01 -10.75 21.14
N ASN A 12 -5.16 -11.02 20.51
CA ASN A 12 -6.28 -11.82 21.01
C ASN A 12 -7.05 -11.22 22.20
N PHE A 13 -6.83 -9.95 22.52
CA PHE A 13 -7.58 -9.19 23.51
C PHE A 13 -8.39 -8.09 22.80
N LYS A 14 -9.65 -7.93 23.20
CA LYS A 14 -10.47 -6.82 22.69
C LYS A 14 -10.18 -5.58 23.51
N ASP A 15 -9.17 -4.85 23.09
CA ASP A 15 -8.75 -3.61 23.71
C ASP A 15 -9.61 -2.43 23.18
N CYS A 16 -10.12 -2.52 21.95
CA CYS A 16 -11.17 -1.62 21.43
C CYS A 16 -12.59 -2.06 21.84
N ASN A 17 -13.48 -1.09 22.04
CA ASN A 17 -14.87 -1.32 22.47
C ASN A 17 -15.69 -2.17 21.47
N ASP A 18 -15.30 -2.18 20.21
CA ASP A 18 -15.91 -2.93 19.11
C ASP A 18 -15.10 -4.18 18.71
N GLY A 19 -13.91 -4.38 19.29
CA GLY A 19 -13.01 -5.49 18.97
C GLY A 19 -12.40 -5.40 17.56
N MET A 20 -12.36 -4.20 16.96
CA MET A 20 -11.80 -3.97 15.62
C MET A 20 -10.31 -4.34 15.50
N ASP A 21 -9.58 -4.11 16.58
CA ASP A 21 -8.19 -4.47 16.82
C ASP A 21 -7.90 -5.97 16.61
N GLU A 22 -8.92 -6.82 16.72
CA GLU A 22 -8.82 -8.28 16.55
C GLU A 22 -9.46 -8.82 15.26
N THR A 23 -9.80 -7.94 14.32
CA THR A 23 -10.45 -8.35 13.07
C THR A 23 -9.50 -9.05 12.10
N SER A 24 -10.05 -9.91 11.24
CA SER A 24 -9.29 -10.60 10.18
C SER A 24 -8.54 -9.66 9.24
N PHE A 25 -9.01 -8.42 9.06
CA PHE A 25 -8.37 -7.39 8.25
C PHE A 25 -7.12 -6.81 8.94
N MET A 26 -7.22 -6.47 10.24
CA MET A 26 -6.06 -6.04 11.04
C MET A 26 -5.05 -7.18 11.22
N ARG A 27 -5.54 -8.43 11.33
CA ARG A 27 -4.70 -9.63 11.26
C ARG A 27 -4.00 -9.80 9.92
N TRP A 28 -4.67 -9.52 8.80
CA TRP A 28 -4.08 -9.61 7.46
C TRP A 28 -3.01 -8.53 7.24
N LEU A 29 -3.26 -7.30 7.71
CA LEU A 29 -2.27 -6.21 7.75
C LEU A 29 -1.09 -6.52 8.68
N CYS A 30 -1.26 -7.40 9.67
CA CYS A 30 -0.18 -7.87 10.53
C CYS A 30 0.60 -9.05 9.89
N ILE A 31 -0.11 -10.00 9.28
CA ILE A 31 0.44 -11.21 8.63
C ILE A 31 1.22 -10.89 7.34
N LEU A 32 0.80 -9.88 6.58
CA LEU A 32 1.52 -9.49 5.36
C LEU A 32 2.86 -8.79 5.63
N ASN A 33 3.16 -8.41 6.88
CA ASN A 33 3.94 -7.19 7.08
C ASN A 33 5.31 -7.30 7.70
N TYR A 34 5.88 -8.48 7.93
CA TYR A 34 7.29 -8.55 8.39
C TYR A 34 7.59 -7.56 9.54
N SER A 35 6.60 -7.20 10.36
CA SER A 35 6.74 -6.15 11.36
C SER A 35 7.66 -6.71 12.44
N ASP A 36 8.71 -5.96 12.76
CA ASP A 36 9.71 -6.33 13.76
C ASP A 36 9.12 -6.44 15.19
N GLU A 37 7.82 -6.16 15.35
CA GLU A 37 7.10 -6.15 16.63
C GLU A 37 6.26 -7.42 16.87
N CYS A 38 6.21 -8.36 15.91
CA CYS A 38 5.62 -9.72 16.08
C CYS A 38 6.68 -10.81 16.32
N ARG A 39 7.76 -10.48 17.07
CA ARG A 39 8.91 -11.35 17.31
C ARG A 39 8.60 -12.50 18.28
N SER A 40 8.26 -13.69 17.75
CA SER A 40 8.69 -14.95 18.38
C SER A 40 9.51 -15.87 17.47
N PHE A 41 9.89 -15.44 16.26
CA PHE A 41 10.75 -16.20 15.36
C PHE A 41 11.76 -15.33 14.58
N ARG A 42 12.64 -14.59 15.26
CA ARG A 42 13.85 -14.06 14.61
C ARG A 42 15.10 -14.46 15.37
N ASN A 43 15.65 -15.60 14.96
CA ASN A 43 17.09 -15.77 14.89
C ASN A 43 17.47 -15.92 13.41
N GLU A 44 18.43 -15.09 13.01
CA GLU A 44 19.25 -15.18 11.79
C GLU A 44 18.68 -14.67 10.45
N SER A 45 19.51 -13.84 9.81
CA SER A 45 19.50 -13.38 8.41
C SER A 45 18.59 -12.21 8.03
N ARG A 46 19.16 -11.00 8.10
CA ARG A 46 18.92 -9.93 7.11
C ARG A 46 19.48 -10.36 5.75
N ARG A 47 18.99 -11.46 5.20
CA ARG A 47 19.13 -11.77 3.78
C ARG A 47 17.87 -11.28 3.10
N PHE A 48 18.07 -10.37 2.16
CA PHE A 48 17.07 -9.77 1.28
C PHE A 48 16.11 -10.85 0.73
N ASN A 49 14.88 -10.87 1.23
CA ASN A 49 13.77 -11.52 0.53
C ASN A 49 13.23 -10.48 -0.46
N PHE A 50 13.91 -10.31 -1.60
CA PHE A 50 13.33 -9.62 -2.74
C PHE A 50 12.50 -10.62 -3.54
N THR A 51 11.39 -10.16 -4.11
CA THR A 51 10.52 -11.01 -4.93
C THR A 51 10.78 -10.77 -6.41
N PHE A 52 10.32 -11.70 -7.26
CA PHE A 52 10.54 -11.57 -8.71
C PHE A 52 9.88 -10.32 -9.28
N GLU A 53 8.76 -9.90 -8.70
CA GLU A 53 8.00 -8.69 -9.04
C GLU A 53 8.78 -7.40 -8.75
N GLN A 54 9.84 -7.49 -7.94
CA GLN A 54 10.70 -6.37 -7.59
C GLN A 54 11.88 -6.17 -8.53
N LEU A 55 12.09 -7.06 -9.50
CA LEU A 55 13.14 -6.92 -10.51
C LEU A 55 12.64 -6.12 -11.72
N CYS A 56 13.48 -5.22 -12.24
CA CYS A 56 13.20 -4.44 -13.45
C CYS A 56 11.87 -3.68 -13.40
N ASN A 57 11.57 -3.09 -12.26
CA ASN A 57 10.31 -2.40 -11.99
C ASN A 57 10.43 -0.87 -12.01
N GLY A 58 11.63 -0.35 -12.31
CA GLY A 58 11.96 1.08 -12.37
C GLY A 58 12.37 1.71 -11.04
N PHE A 59 12.48 0.93 -9.97
CA PHE A 59 12.93 1.38 -8.65
C PHE A 59 14.14 0.56 -8.23
N THR A 60 15.06 1.18 -7.48
CA THR A 60 16.24 0.49 -6.98
C THR A 60 15.99 0.06 -5.55
N GLU A 61 15.61 -1.20 -5.38
CA GLU A 61 15.42 -1.84 -4.09
C GLU A 61 16.73 -2.51 -3.68
N ILE A 62 17.49 -3.10 -4.60
CA ILE A 62 18.74 -3.78 -4.21
C ILE A 62 19.91 -2.79 -4.26
N SER A 63 20.64 -2.69 -3.14
CA SER A 63 21.87 -1.90 -3.09
C SER A 63 22.83 -2.39 -4.15
N SER A 64 23.46 -1.46 -4.87
CA SER A 64 24.39 -1.78 -5.94
C SER A 64 25.48 -2.77 -5.49
N ASP A 65 25.80 -3.73 -6.34
CA ASP A 65 26.92 -4.64 -6.12
C ASP A 65 28.28 -3.90 -6.19
N LEU A 66 29.39 -4.65 -6.10
CA LEU A 66 30.74 -4.09 -6.15
C LEU A 66 31.09 -3.44 -7.50
N GLU A 67 30.32 -3.75 -8.55
CA GLU A 67 30.47 -3.22 -9.91
C GLU A 67 29.49 -2.08 -10.19
N GLY A 68 28.57 -1.79 -9.27
CA GLY A 68 27.57 -0.75 -9.40
C GLY A 68 26.23 -1.24 -9.98
N ASN A 69 26.06 -2.53 -10.23
CA ASN A 69 24.83 -3.09 -10.79
C ASN A 69 23.75 -3.20 -9.72
N THR A 70 22.51 -2.93 -10.10
CA THR A 70 21.31 -3.04 -9.26
C THR A 70 20.32 -4.04 -9.84
N ASP A 71 19.20 -4.24 -9.16
CA ASP A 71 18.00 -4.95 -9.66
C ASP A 71 17.38 -4.32 -10.92
N GLU A 72 17.83 -3.13 -11.30
CA GLU A 72 17.40 -2.40 -12.50
C GLU A 72 18.45 -2.40 -13.62
N THR A 73 19.55 -3.14 -13.44
CA THR A 73 20.58 -3.30 -14.48
C THR A 73 20.20 -4.43 -15.43
N ASP A 74 20.53 -4.28 -16.73
CA ASP A 74 20.22 -5.24 -17.79
C ASP A 74 18.71 -5.54 -18.01
N CYS A 75 17.85 -4.63 -17.58
CA CYS A 75 16.42 -4.67 -17.83
C CYS A 75 16.09 -4.25 -19.26
N ARG A 76 16.14 -5.20 -20.19
CA ARG A 76 15.70 -4.97 -21.57
C ARG A 76 14.20 -4.81 -21.62
N SER A 77 13.73 -3.68 -22.17
CA SER A 77 12.30 -3.30 -22.19
C SER A 77 11.38 -4.27 -22.93
N ASP A 78 11.92 -5.08 -23.83
CA ASP A 78 11.23 -6.13 -24.58
C ASP A 78 11.11 -7.45 -23.81
N GLU A 79 11.98 -7.68 -22.82
CA GLU A 79 11.98 -8.89 -21.98
C GLU A 79 11.23 -8.66 -20.66
N TRP A 80 11.30 -7.45 -20.11
CA TRP A 80 10.73 -7.09 -18.80
C TRP A 80 9.55 -6.12 -18.93
N ASN A 81 8.44 -6.59 -19.50
CA ASN A 81 7.20 -5.82 -19.47
C ASN A 81 6.64 -5.78 -18.03
N CYS A 82 6.27 -4.58 -17.56
CA CYS A 82 5.63 -4.40 -16.25
C CYS A 82 4.32 -5.20 -16.14
N LEU A 83 3.64 -5.47 -17.27
CA LEU A 83 2.50 -6.37 -17.34
C LEU A 83 2.95 -7.77 -17.77
N ASN A 84 3.16 -8.65 -16.81
CA ASN A 84 3.54 -10.04 -17.02
C ASN A 84 2.78 -10.99 -16.07
N PHE A 85 3.07 -12.29 -16.11
CA PHE A 85 2.32 -13.25 -15.32
C PHE A 85 2.59 -13.22 -13.81
N HIS A 86 3.70 -12.61 -13.38
CA HIS A 86 4.05 -12.40 -11.97
C HIS A 86 3.47 -11.11 -11.42
N THR A 87 3.35 -10.08 -12.26
CA THR A 87 2.85 -8.76 -11.85
C THR A 87 1.34 -8.61 -12.01
N LYS A 88 0.72 -9.38 -12.92
CA LYS A 88 -0.72 -9.28 -13.15
C LYS A 88 -1.54 -9.72 -11.95
N CYS A 89 -2.40 -8.83 -11.47
CA CYS A 89 -3.37 -9.08 -10.40
C CYS A 89 -2.73 -9.57 -9.10
N ASN A 90 -1.54 -9.06 -8.79
CA ASN A 90 -0.78 -9.40 -7.59
C ASN A 90 -0.99 -8.39 -6.44
N HIS A 91 -1.90 -7.44 -6.63
CA HIS A 91 -2.25 -6.36 -5.70
C HIS A 91 -1.21 -5.25 -5.54
N ILE A 92 -0.18 -5.24 -6.39
CA ILE A 92 0.89 -4.25 -6.39
C ILE A 92 0.80 -3.50 -7.71
N TRP A 93 0.90 -2.17 -7.69
CA TRP A 93 1.02 -1.40 -8.94
C TRP A 93 2.47 -1.45 -9.41
N ASN A 94 2.77 -2.46 -10.22
CA ASN A 94 4.08 -2.63 -10.85
C ASN A 94 4.16 -1.77 -12.12
N CYS A 95 3.07 -1.65 -12.88
CA CYS A 95 3.00 -0.70 -13.98
C CYS A 95 2.74 0.73 -13.48
N PRO A 96 3.32 1.77 -14.12
CA PRO A 96 3.09 3.16 -13.72
C PRO A 96 1.60 3.54 -13.71
N ASN A 97 0.82 3.06 -14.67
CA ASN A 97 -0.62 3.33 -14.71
C ASN A 97 -1.45 2.31 -13.89
N GLY A 98 -0.83 1.33 -13.24
CA GLY A 98 -1.54 0.27 -12.52
C GLY A 98 -2.39 -0.66 -13.40
N GLU A 99 -2.08 -0.77 -14.71
CA GLU A 99 -2.82 -1.63 -15.64
C GLU A 99 -2.68 -3.13 -15.35
N ASP A 100 -1.62 -3.51 -14.64
CA ASP A 100 -1.37 -4.86 -14.15
C ASP A 100 -2.42 -5.34 -13.14
N GLU A 101 -3.13 -4.41 -12.50
CA GLU A 101 -4.20 -4.71 -11.53
C GLU A 101 -5.62 -4.63 -12.12
N LEU A 102 -5.76 -4.55 -13.45
CA LEU A 102 -7.06 -4.46 -14.13
C LEU A 102 -7.57 -5.82 -14.62
N GLY A 103 -8.91 -5.97 -14.58
CA GLY A 103 -9.59 -7.13 -15.17
C GLY A 103 -9.34 -8.47 -14.48
N CYS A 104 -9.02 -8.44 -13.18
CA CYS A 104 -8.79 -9.60 -12.35
C CYS A 104 -10.09 -10.38 -12.10
N GLY A 105 -10.10 -11.68 -12.43
CA GLY A 105 -11.29 -12.55 -12.36
C GLY A 105 -11.65 -13.04 -10.95
N LYS A 106 -10.83 -12.74 -9.93
CA LYS A 106 -11.12 -13.01 -8.52
C LYS A 106 -11.57 -11.71 -7.85
N PRO A 107 -12.62 -11.74 -7.00
CA PRO A 107 -13.10 -10.55 -6.32
C PRO A 107 -12.11 -10.14 -5.24
N ASN A 108 -11.13 -9.32 -5.62
CA ASN A 108 -10.40 -8.48 -4.69
C ASN A 108 -11.39 -7.39 -4.20
N LEU A 109 -11.24 -6.87 -2.98
CA LEU A 109 -12.13 -5.81 -2.46
C LEU A 109 -12.21 -4.60 -3.42
N GLY A 110 -11.15 -4.31 -4.19
CA GLY A 110 -11.15 -3.26 -5.22
C GLY A 110 -11.77 -3.67 -6.57
N SER A 111 -11.58 -4.92 -7.03
CA SER A 111 -12.10 -5.40 -8.34
C SER A 111 -13.59 -5.71 -8.32
N ARG A 112 -14.26 -5.76 -7.15
CA ARG A 112 -15.72 -5.92 -7.08
C ARG A 112 -16.47 -4.65 -7.50
N HIS A 113 -15.82 -3.49 -7.46
CA HIS A 113 -16.48 -2.19 -7.60
C HIS A 113 -16.19 -1.49 -8.93
N CYS A 114 -15.10 -1.83 -9.63
CA CYS A 114 -14.64 -1.07 -10.79
C CYS A 114 -14.56 -1.91 -12.07
N ASN A 115 -14.75 -1.24 -13.21
CA ASN A 115 -14.70 -1.88 -14.53
C ASN A 115 -13.24 -2.19 -14.95
N LYS A 116 -13.05 -2.85 -16.10
CA LYS A 116 -11.70 -3.22 -16.59
C LYS A 116 -10.80 -2.04 -17.00
N THR A 117 -11.29 -0.80 -16.92
CA THR A 117 -10.56 0.42 -17.35
C THR A 117 -10.45 1.46 -16.22
N THR A 118 -10.86 1.10 -15.01
CA THR A 118 -10.86 1.97 -13.83
C THR A 118 -10.31 1.21 -12.65
N HIS A 119 -9.65 1.93 -11.75
CA HIS A 119 -9.11 1.38 -10.51
C HIS A 119 -9.92 1.85 -9.32
N PHE A 120 -9.87 1.04 -8.26
CA PHE A 120 -10.41 1.42 -6.97
C PHE A 120 -9.60 2.57 -6.37
N CYS A 121 -10.31 3.55 -5.83
CA CYS A 121 -9.76 4.76 -5.25
C CYS A 121 -10.67 5.24 -4.12
N LEU A 122 -10.13 5.95 -3.14
CA LEU A 122 -10.92 6.65 -2.13
C LEU A 122 -10.90 8.15 -2.43
N ASP A 123 -12.07 8.76 -2.54
CA ASP A 123 -12.23 10.16 -2.90
C ASP A 123 -11.64 11.10 -1.84
N ILE A 124 -10.83 12.07 -2.27
CA ILE A 124 -10.15 13.04 -1.39
C ILE A 124 -11.07 14.01 -0.64
N GLN A 125 -12.36 14.11 -0.99
CA GLN A 125 -13.29 15.04 -0.34
C GLN A 125 -14.09 14.35 0.77
N ASN A 126 -14.57 13.12 0.51
CA ASN A 126 -15.48 12.44 1.43
C ASN A 126 -14.98 11.08 1.94
N GLY A 127 -13.91 10.53 1.38
CA GLY A 127 -13.36 9.22 1.78
C GLY A 127 -14.21 8.04 1.34
N LEU A 128 -15.10 8.23 0.36
CA LEU A 128 -15.93 7.16 -0.19
C LEU A 128 -15.22 6.47 -1.36
N PRO A 129 -15.55 5.19 -1.60
CA PRO A 129 -14.96 4.44 -2.71
C PRO A 129 -15.46 4.96 -4.06
N ILE A 130 -14.53 5.22 -4.97
CA ILE A 130 -14.77 5.64 -6.35
C ILE A 130 -13.95 4.78 -7.31
N CYS A 131 -14.36 4.78 -8.58
CA CYS A 131 -13.61 4.14 -9.66
C CYS A 131 -12.93 5.20 -10.51
N LEU A 132 -11.62 5.35 -10.33
CA LEU A 132 -10.82 6.35 -11.02
C LEU A 132 -10.39 5.82 -12.40
N PRO A 133 -10.50 6.60 -13.50
CA PRO A 133 -10.03 6.18 -14.83
C PRO A 133 -8.53 5.90 -14.90
N LEU A 134 -8.13 4.93 -15.72
CA LEU A 134 -6.72 4.60 -16.01
C LEU A 134 -5.87 5.81 -16.40
N SER A 135 -6.44 6.77 -17.13
CA SER A 135 -5.75 7.98 -17.56
C SER A 135 -5.42 8.97 -16.42
N LYS A 136 -5.85 8.66 -15.20
CA LYS A 136 -5.61 9.47 -14.00
C LYS A 136 -4.59 8.85 -13.06
N ALA A 137 -4.10 7.65 -13.34
CA ALA A 137 -2.97 7.09 -12.61
C ALA A 137 -1.67 7.73 -13.10
N ASN A 138 -0.85 8.20 -12.15
CA ASN A 138 0.43 8.88 -12.37
C ASN A 138 0.32 10.04 -13.37
N ASP A 139 -0.77 10.81 -13.33
CA ASP A 139 -0.98 12.03 -14.14
C ASP A 139 -0.41 13.30 -13.47
N GLY A 140 0.17 13.16 -12.28
CA GLY A 140 0.77 14.21 -11.46
C GLY A 140 -0.25 14.93 -10.57
N ILE A 141 -1.50 14.49 -10.55
CA ILE A 141 -2.58 15.11 -9.76
C ILE A 141 -3.13 14.07 -8.77
N ILE A 142 -3.00 14.34 -7.47
CA ILE A 142 -3.57 13.48 -6.43
C ILE A 142 -5.11 13.51 -6.51
N ASN A 143 -5.69 12.43 -7.01
CA ASN A 143 -7.13 12.19 -7.11
C ASN A 143 -7.61 11.22 -6.01
N CYS A 144 -6.72 10.43 -5.42
CA CYS A 144 -7.03 9.49 -4.36
C CYS A 144 -6.42 9.88 -3.00
N ILE A 145 -7.16 9.56 -1.94
CA ILE A 145 -6.62 9.54 -0.57
C ILE A 145 -5.38 8.66 -0.53
N GLY A 146 -4.37 9.10 0.22
CA GLY A 146 -3.08 8.42 0.31
C GLY A 146 -2.25 8.46 -0.98
N SER A 147 -2.70 9.20 -2.02
CA SER A 147 -1.99 9.33 -3.29
C SER A 147 -1.79 7.97 -3.97
N ILE A 148 -2.77 7.07 -3.85
CA ILE A 148 -2.73 5.72 -4.44
C ILE A 148 -2.60 5.78 -5.97
N ASP A 149 -3.24 6.75 -6.60
CA ASP A 149 -3.14 7.04 -8.02
C ASP A 149 -1.78 7.58 -8.44
N GLU A 150 -1.02 8.18 -7.51
CA GLU A 150 0.29 8.79 -7.72
C GLU A 150 1.38 8.02 -6.93
N ARG A 151 1.30 6.69 -6.96
CA ARG A 151 2.05 5.77 -6.07
C ARG A 151 3.57 5.86 -6.23
N SER A 152 4.05 6.25 -7.42
CA SER A 152 5.48 6.43 -7.71
C SER A 152 6.15 7.41 -6.75
N PHE A 153 5.41 8.41 -6.24
CA PHE A 153 5.96 9.42 -5.34
C PHE A 153 6.51 8.82 -4.04
N CYS A 154 5.68 8.09 -3.27
CA CYS A 154 6.16 7.49 -2.02
C CYS A 154 7.10 6.31 -2.30
N ARG A 155 6.90 5.58 -3.40
CA ARG A 155 7.78 4.50 -3.80
C ARG A 155 9.23 4.94 -4.03
N SER A 156 9.42 6.10 -4.67
CA SER A 156 10.77 6.67 -4.87
C SER A 156 11.51 7.01 -3.57
N LYS A 157 10.78 7.32 -2.50
CA LYS A 157 11.37 7.67 -1.18
C LYS A 157 11.58 6.45 -0.30
N TYR A 158 10.76 5.43 -0.49
CA TYR A 158 10.59 4.29 0.38
C TYR A 158 10.53 3.00 -0.44
N PRO A 159 11.58 2.65 -1.20
CA PRO A 159 11.53 1.56 -2.18
C PRO A 159 11.29 0.18 -1.55
N TYR A 160 11.58 0.00 -0.27
CA TYR A 160 11.41 -1.28 0.44
C TYR A 160 10.03 -1.50 1.06
N ASP A 161 9.33 -0.42 1.40
CA ASP A 161 8.07 -0.49 2.16
C ASP A 161 6.98 0.42 1.57
N TYR A 162 7.11 0.79 0.29
CA TYR A 162 6.19 1.67 -0.43
C TYR A 162 4.73 1.21 -0.41
N VAL A 163 4.49 -0.10 -0.40
CA VAL A 163 3.14 -0.70 -0.30
C VAL A 163 2.45 -0.28 1.01
N LEU A 164 3.25 0.05 2.02
CA LEU A 164 2.85 0.45 3.36
C LEU A 164 2.94 1.96 3.57
N ARG A 165 3.10 2.73 2.49
CA ARG A 165 3.19 4.18 2.57
C ARG A 165 1.90 4.85 2.14
N TYR A 166 1.46 5.78 2.97
CA TYR A 166 0.37 6.70 2.71
C TYR A 166 0.93 8.10 2.54
N ARG A 167 0.61 8.77 1.44
CA ARG A 167 0.97 10.18 1.26
C ARG A 167 -0.10 11.08 1.88
N CYS A 168 0.34 11.97 2.77
CA CYS A 168 -0.52 13.00 3.33
C CYS A 168 -1.04 13.97 2.26
N LEU A 169 -2.28 14.41 2.42
CA LEU A 169 -2.93 15.34 1.49
C LEU A 169 -2.14 16.67 1.41
N ASN A 170 -1.93 17.17 0.18
CA ASN A 170 -1.18 18.40 -0.10
C ASN A 170 0.21 18.47 0.55
N SER A 171 0.83 17.31 0.77
CA SER A 171 2.11 17.20 1.46
C SER A 171 3.03 16.23 0.72
N ASN A 172 4.33 16.38 1.00
CA ASN A 172 5.37 15.49 0.52
C ASN A 172 5.77 14.44 1.57
N VAL A 173 5.03 14.38 2.68
CA VAL A 173 5.20 13.40 3.75
C VAL A 173 4.53 12.09 3.34
N CYS A 174 5.26 10.99 3.47
CA CYS A 174 4.70 9.64 3.40
C CYS A 174 4.84 9.00 4.77
N ILE A 175 3.71 8.64 5.38
CA ILE A 175 3.62 7.97 6.68
C ILE A 175 3.38 6.47 6.48
N SER A 176 3.54 5.71 7.54
CA SER A 176 3.19 4.28 7.56
C SER A 176 1.67 4.08 7.55
N LEU A 177 1.17 2.98 6.99
CA LEU A 177 -0.25 2.60 7.15
C LEU A 177 -0.63 2.38 8.63
N PHE A 178 0.33 2.11 9.52
CA PHE A 178 0.09 1.98 10.96
C PHE A 178 -0.17 3.32 11.67
N GLN A 179 0.11 4.43 10.99
CA GLN A 179 -0.08 5.81 11.45
C GLN A 179 -1.40 6.40 10.91
N ILE A 180 -2.30 5.55 10.42
CA ILE A 180 -3.60 5.95 9.91
C ILE A 180 -4.64 5.46 10.90
N CYS A 181 -5.49 6.37 11.36
CA CYS A 181 -6.51 6.10 12.37
C CYS A 181 -5.92 5.65 13.72
N ASP A 182 -4.71 6.11 14.05
CA ASP A 182 -4.00 5.74 15.29
C ASP A 182 -4.22 6.76 16.43
N CYS A 183 -5.09 7.75 16.20
CA CYS A 183 -5.41 8.87 17.07
C CYS A 183 -4.30 9.91 17.23
N HIS A 184 -3.23 9.85 16.41
CA HIS A 184 -2.17 10.82 16.37
C HIS A 184 -2.17 11.59 15.05
N GLN A 185 -1.97 12.90 15.13
CA GLN A 185 -1.82 13.72 13.93
C GLN A 185 -0.41 13.54 13.36
N ASP A 186 -0.26 12.62 12.40
CA ASP A 186 0.99 12.40 11.67
C ASP A 186 1.03 13.16 10.34
N CYS A 187 -0.13 13.45 9.75
CA CYS A 187 -0.26 14.31 8.59
C CYS A 187 -0.47 15.80 8.96
N PRO A 188 0.08 16.75 8.17
CA PRO A 188 -0.08 18.19 8.44
C PRO A 188 -1.53 18.67 8.47
N LEU A 189 -2.42 18.02 7.71
CA LEU A 189 -3.84 18.34 7.63
C LEU A 189 -4.73 17.37 8.43
N ASN A 190 -4.14 16.46 9.19
CA ASN A 190 -4.86 15.46 9.98
C ASN A 190 -5.81 14.59 9.11
N ASP A 191 -5.43 14.35 7.84
CA ASP A 191 -6.21 13.56 6.87
C ASP A 191 -6.11 12.04 7.11
N ASP A 192 -5.01 11.61 7.71
CA ASP A 192 -4.76 10.30 8.33
C ASP A 192 -5.81 9.94 9.38
N GLU A 193 -6.20 10.88 10.24
CA GLU A 193 -7.13 10.65 11.36
C GLU A 193 -8.58 11.04 11.07
N THR A 194 -8.86 11.60 9.90
CA THR A 194 -10.20 12.10 9.56
C THR A 194 -10.80 11.40 8.36
N ILE A 195 -10.34 11.74 7.17
CA ILE A 195 -10.98 11.32 5.93
C ILE A 195 -10.58 9.88 5.56
N ALA A 196 -9.33 9.48 5.82
CA ALA A 196 -8.86 8.11 5.58
C ALA A 196 -9.66 7.07 6.38
N CYS A 197 -10.08 7.41 7.61
CA CYS A 197 -10.84 6.52 8.49
C CYS A 197 -12.31 6.34 8.10
N ARG A 198 -12.87 7.20 7.24
CA ARG A 198 -14.31 7.15 6.90
C ARG A 198 -14.70 5.89 6.16
N TRP A 199 -13.85 5.38 5.28
CA TRP A 199 -14.10 4.13 4.59
C TRP A 199 -14.06 2.93 5.54
N MET A 200 -13.15 2.96 6.53
CA MET A 200 -13.04 1.90 7.54
C MET A 200 -14.30 1.82 8.43
N ASN A 201 -14.92 2.96 8.73
CA ASN A 201 -16.14 3.02 9.54
C ASN A 201 -17.42 2.62 8.78
N ASN A 202 -17.43 2.72 7.44
CA ASN A 202 -18.62 2.41 6.63
C ASN A 202 -18.71 0.93 6.20
N GLY A 203 -17.71 0.10 6.50
CA GLY A 203 -17.71 -1.34 6.22
C GLY A 203 -18.42 -2.22 7.25
N GLN A 204 -19.09 -1.62 8.25
CA GLN A 204 -19.75 -2.31 9.37
C GLN A 204 -21.30 -2.40 9.28
N THR A 205 -21.88 -2.40 8.08
CA THR A 205 -23.30 -2.75 7.88
C THR A 205 -23.47 -4.10 7.20
#